data_AF-A0A353PF22-F1
#
_entry.id   AF-A0A353PF22-F1
#
_cell.length_a   1.000
_cell.length_b   1.000
_cell.length_c   1.000
_cell.angle_alpha   90.00
_cell.angle_beta   90.00
_cell.angle_gamma   90.00
#
_symmetry.space_group_name_H-M   'P 1'
#
loop_
_entity.id
_entity.type
_entity.pdbx_description
1 polymer ?
#
loop_
_entity_poly.entity_id
_entity_poly.type
_entity_poly.pdbx_seq_one_letter_code
_entity_poly.pdbx_strand_id
1 'polypeptide(L)' 'MAGVNIPDQKHAVIALTAIYGVGRNRAKLICEMAGISPSAPIKDLTEGELETLRQAIAKFTVEGDLRREVSMNIKRL' A
#
# COMPACT_ATOMS: atom_id res chain seq x y z
N MET A 1 5.91 11.65 5.41
CA MET A 1 6.20 10.32 5.95
C MET A 1 4.86 9.67 6.28
N ALA A 2 4.29 8.93 5.34
CA ALA A 2 3.01 8.26 5.54
C ALA A 2 3.22 7.14 6.58
N GLY A 3 2.50 7.23 7.70
CA GLY A 3 2.54 6.27 8.80
C GLY A 3 1.78 5.01 8.44
N VAL A 4 2.28 4.28 7.43
CA VAL A 4 1.64 3.07 6.96
C VAL A 4 1.94 1.94 7.95
N ASN A 5 0.95 1.57 8.75
CA ASN A 5 1.07 0.45 9.68
C ASN A 5 0.92 -0.87 8.90
N ILE A 6 2.03 -1.36 8.35
CA ILE A 6 2.07 -2.61 7.60
C ILE A 6 2.31 -3.75 8.62
N PRO A 7 1.37 -4.70 8.79
CA PRO A 7 1.57 -5.83 9.68
C PRO A 7 2.66 -6.76 9.12
N ASP A 8 3.76 -6.91 9.85
CA ASP A 8 4.98 -7.63 9.46
C ASP A 8 4.81 -9.16 9.41
N GLN A 9 3.87 -9.70 10.17
CA GLN A 9 3.58 -11.15 10.22
C GLN A 9 2.65 -11.64 9.11
N LYS A 10 2.14 -10.75 8.24
CA LYS A 10 1.19 -11.11 7.19
C LYS A 10 1.85 -11.22 5.82
N HIS A 11 1.18 -11.92 4.91
CA HIS A 11 1.53 -11.92 3.48
C HIS A 11 1.45 -10.50 2.92
N ALA A 12 2.39 -10.15 2.02
CA ALA A 12 2.49 -8.82 1.43
C ALA A 12 1.15 -8.32 0.88
N VAL A 13 0.41 -9.16 0.16
CA VAL A 13 -0.89 -8.78 -0.40
C VAL A 13 -1.92 -8.40 0.65
N ILE A 14 -1.91 -9.06 1.81
CA ILE A 14 -2.87 -8.81 2.90
C ILE A 14 -2.40 -7.58 3.70
N ALA A 15 -1.11 -7.47 3.96
CA ALA A 15 -0.54 -6.35 4.69
C ALA A 15 -0.80 -5.02 3.96
N LEU A 16 -0.71 -5.02 2.63
CA LEU A 16 -1.02 -3.85 1.80
C LEU A 16 -2.50 -3.44 1.83
N THR A 17 -3.41 -4.38 2.06
CA THR A 17 -4.84 -4.04 2.19
C THR A 17 -5.20 -3.36 3.50
N ALA A 18 -4.28 -3.30 4.47
CA ALA A 18 -4.46 -2.48 5.68
C ALA A 18 -4.45 -0.98 5.35
N ILE A 19 -3.86 -0.60 4.21
CA ILE A 19 -3.73 0.78 3.77
C ILE A 19 -5.05 1.26 3.18
N TYR A 20 -5.57 2.37 3.71
CA TYR A 20 -6.81 2.96 3.20
C TYR A 20 -6.65 3.42 1.74
N GLY A 21 -7.50 2.92 0.86
CA GLY A 21 -7.42 3.17 -0.59
C GLY A 21 -6.73 2.05 -1.39
N VAL A 22 -6.10 1.08 -0.72
CA VAL A 22 -5.46 -0.08 -1.33
C VAL A 22 -6.31 -1.33 -1.12
N GLY A 23 -7.05 -1.72 -2.16
CA GLY A 23 -7.80 -2.99 -2.18
C GLY A 23 -6.95 -4.16 -2.68
N ARG A 24 -7.56 -5.35 -2.75
CA ARG A 24 -6.91 -6.59 -3.23
C ARG A 24 -6.28 -6.44 -4.63
N ASN A 25 -6.93 -5.71 -5.53
CA ASN A 25 -6.42 -5.52 -6.89
C ASN A 25 -5.17 -4.63 -6.92
N ARG A 26 -5.23 -3.48 -6.23
CA ARG A 26 -4.07 -2.58 -6.08
C ARG A 26 -2.92 -3.25 -5.35
N ALA A 27 -3.20 -4.01 -4.29
CA ALA A 27 -2.17 -4.74 -3.55
C ALA A 27 -1.42 -5.74 -4.47
N LYS A 28 -2.13 -6.53 -5.29
CA LYS A 28 -1.50 -7.40 -6.27
C LYS A 28 -0.65 -6.62 -7.28
N LEU A 29 -1.19 -5.53 -7.83
CA LEU A 29 -0.49 -4.72 -8.82
C LEU A 29 0.80 -4.11 -8.24
N ILE A 30 0.77 -3.64 -7.00
CA ILE A 30 1.93 -3.10 -6.28
C ILE A 30 2.99 -4.20 -6.04
N CYS A 31 2.56 -5.39 -5.60
CA CYS A 31 3.46 -6.55 -5.48
C CYS A 31 4.13 -6.89 -6.82
N GLU A 32 3.36 -6.92 -7.91
CA GLU A 32 3.86 -7.23 -9.26
C GLU A 32 4.85 -6.16 -9.76
N MET A 33 4.53 -4.88 -9.56
CA MET A 33 5.42 -3.76 -9.93
C MET A 33 6.71 -3.75 -9.12
N ALA A 34 6.66 -4.16 -7.86
CA ALA A 34 7.82 -4.25 -7.00
C ALA A 34 8.61 -5.58 -7.19
N GLY A 35 8.08 -6.52 -7.99
CA GLY A 35 8.70 -7.83 -8.22
C GLY A 35 8.59 -8.79 -7.04
N ILE A 36 7.68 -8.54 -6.10
CA ILE A 36 7.55 -9.28 -4.84
C ILE A 36 6.40 -10.28 -4.96
N SER A 37 6.62 -11.50 -4.46
CA SER A 37 5.53 -12.48 -4.39
C SER A 37 4.43 -12.01 -3.43
N PRO A 38 3.15 -11.95 -3.86
CA PRO A 38 2.05 -11.54 -2.99
C PRO A 38 1.83 -12.48 -1.79
N SER A 39 2.32 -13.71 -1.90
CA SER A 39 2.30 -14.73 -0.84
C SER A 39 3.54 -14.70 0.05
N ALA A 40 4.57 -13.89 -0.26
CA ALA A 40 5.71 -13.73 0.62
C ALA A 40 5.31 -12.98 1.90
N PRO A 41 5.77 -13.42 3.09
CA PRO A 41 5.52 -12.70 4.33
C PRO A 41 6.39 -11.43 4.39
N ILE A 42 5.84 -10.33 4.93
CA ILE A 42 6.54 -9.03 4.99
C ILE A 42 7.91 -9.13 5.66
N LYS A 43 8.04 -9.98 6.69
CA LYS A 43 9.28 -10.22 7.42
C LYS A 43 10.45 -10.75 6.57
N ASP A 44 10.17 -11.35 5.43
CA ASP A 44 11.16 -12.01 4.57
C ASP A 44 11.64 -11.08 3.46
N LEU A 45 10.99 -9.92 3.30
CA LEU A 45 11.42 -8.93 2.34
C LEU A 45 12.71 -8.25 2.79
N THR A 46 13.55 -8.00 1.80
CA THR A 46 14.76 -7.20 1.95
C THR A 46 14.43 -5.70 2.02
N GLU A 47 15.34 -4.90 2.58
CA GLU A 47 15.18 -3.43 2.63
C GLU A 47 15.00 -2.81 1.24
N GLY A 48 15.66 -3.35 0.21
CA GLY A 48 15.52 -2.88 -1.17
C GLY A 48 14.12 -3.12 -1.73
N GLU A 49 13.52 -4.28 -1.45
CA GLU A 49 12.14 -4.58 -1.83
C GLU A 49 11.15 -3.70 -1.07
N LEU A 50 11.39 -3.45 0.23
CA LEU A 50 10.56 -2.53 1.00
C LEU A 50 10.59 -1.10 0.44
N GLU A 51 11.74 -0.66 -0.06
CA GLU A 51 11.89 0.65 -0.68
C GLU A 51 11.15 0.75 -2.02
N THR A 52 11.28 -0.25 -2.91
CA THR A 52 10.50 -0.29 -4.16
C THR A 52 9.00 -0.36 -3.89
N LEU A 53 8.57 -1.11 -2.88
CA LEU A 53 7.17 -1.16 -2.44
C LEU A 53 6.67 0.21 -1.99
N ARG A 54 7.45 0.93 -1.18
CA ARG A 54 7.12 2.29 -0.74
C ARG A 54 7.04 3.26 -1.91
N GLN A 55 7.97 3.19 -2.86
CA GLN A 55 7.93 4.02 -4.07
C GLN A 55 6.71 3.71 -4.93
N ALA A 56 6.33 2.42 -5.07
CA ALA A 56 5.14 2.01 -5.80
C ALA A 56 3.86 2.52 -5.12
N ILE A 57 3.77 2.42 -3.79
CA ILE A 57 2.63 2.95 -3.01
C ILE A 57 2.53 4.48 -3.14
N ALA A 58 3.66 5.20 -3.12
CA ALA A 58 3.69 6.66 -3.22
C ALA A 58 3.14 7.20 -4.55
N LYS A 59 3.08 6.37 -5.61
CA LYS A 59 2.42 6.74 -6.88
C LYS A 59 0.90 6.74 -6.79
N PHE A 60 0.33 6.13 -5.76
CA PHE A 60 -1.11 6.08 -5.52
C PHE A 60 -1.49 7.04 -4.39
N THR A 61 -2.62 7.73 -4.56
CA THR A 61 -3.25 8.48 -3.48
C THR A 61 -3.84 7.51 -2.46
N VAL A 62 -3.23 7.46 -1.27
CA VAL A 62 -3.59 6.55 -0.17
C VAL A 62 -3.74 7.31 1.14
N GLU A 63 -4.42 6.68 2.10
CA GLU A 63 -4.66 7.18 3.46
C GLU A 63 -5.17 8.62 3.53
N GLY A 64 -4.39 9.52 4.14
CA GLY A 64 -4.80 10.87 4.46
C GLY A 64 -5.08 11.71 3.23
N ASP A 65 -4.34 11.49 2.14
CA ASP A 65 -4.53 12.24 0.90
C ASP A 65 -5.86 11.86 0.25
N LEU A 66 -6.10 10.55 0.09
CA LEU A 66 -7.37 10.03 -0.43
C LEU A 66 -8.57 10.43 0.44
N ARG A 67 -8.42 10.38 1.78
CA ARG A 67 -9.48 10.81 2.71
C ARG A 67 -9.80 12.29 2.56
N ARG A 68 -8.78 13.14 2.37
CA ARG A 68 -8.96 14.58 2.19
C ARG A 68 -9.61 14.90 0.85
N GLU A 69 -9.19 14.22 -0.22
CA GLU A 69 -9.75 14.36 -1.56
C GLU A 69 -11.24 13.98 -1.57
N VAL A 70 -11.61 12.83 -1.00
CA VAL A 70 -13.00 12.40 -0.84
C VAL A 70 -13.81 13.42 -0.02
N SER A 71 -13.26 13.90 1.10
CA SER A 71 -13.94 14.90 1.93
C SER A 71 -14.16 16.23 1.19
N MET A 72 -13.22 16.66 0.35
CA MET A 72 -13.34 17.87 -0.44
C MET A 72 -14.38 17.70 -1.55
N ASN A 73 -14.40 16.54 -2.21
CA ASN A 73 -15.40 16.22 -3.23
C ASN A 73 -16.82 16.19 -2.65
N ILE A 74 -17.00 15.62 -1.45
CA ILE A 74 -18.29 15.65 -0.74
C ILE A 74 -18.70 17.08 -0.40
N LYS A 75 -17.77 17.93 0.06
CA LYS A 75 -18.06 19.35 0.38
C LYS A 75 -18.31 20.24 -0.84
N ARG A 76 -17.98 19.77 -2.05
CA ARG A 76 -18.19 20.49 -3.32
C ARG A 76 -19.54 20.16 -3.96
N LEU A 77 -20.27 19.16 -3.45
CA LEU A 77 -21.64 18.80 -3.81
C LEU A 77 -22.63 19.54 -2.90
#